data_AF-A0A1V5X0Q9-F1
#
_entry.id   AF-A0A1V5X0Q9-F1
#
_cell.length_a   1.000
_cell.length_b   1.000
_cell.length_c   1.000
_cell.angle_alpha   90.00
_cell.angle_beta   90.00
_cell.angle_gamma   90.00
#
_symmetry.space_group_name_H-M   'P 1'
#
loop_
_entity.id
_entity.type
_entity.pdbx_description
1 polymer ?
#
loop_
_entity_poly.entity_id
_entity_poly.type
_entity_poly.pdbx_seq_one_letter_code
_entity_poly.pdbx_strand_id
1 'polypeptide(L)' 'MKYKEVIQKNKEELLKELAGNKKKMQEIKFREAVGNSKNIKEVKALKKDNARILTCLNNTK' A
#
# COMPACT_ATOMS: atom_id res chain seq x y z
N MET A 1 -0.56 -6.62 -4.96
CA MET A 1 -1.56 -6.70 -6.04
C MET A 1 -0.97 -6.80 -7.44
N LYS A 2 -1.72 -7.35 -8.40
CA LYS A 2 -1.45 -7.23 -9.85
C LYS A 2 -2.01 -5.90 -10.38
N TYR A 3 -1.26 -5.24 -11.26
CA TYR A 3 -1.57 -3.92 -11.81
C TYR A 3 -2.93 -3.84 -12.53
N LYS A 4 -3.35 -4.94 -13.19
CA LYS A 4 -4.63 -5.01 -13.94
C LYS A 4 -5.88 -4.90 -13.04
N GLU A 5 -5.83 -5.41 -11.81
CA GLU A 5 -6.95 -5.32 -10.85
C GLU A 5 -7.07 -3.92 -10.23
N VAL A 6 -5.97 -3.17 -10.18
CA VAL A 6 -5.91 -1.80 -9.64
C VAL A 6 -6.54 -0.80 -10.61
N ILE A 7 -6.37 -1.02 -11.92
CA ILE A 7 -6.98 -0.18 -12.97
C ILE A 7 -8.50 -0.35 -13.05
N GLN A 8 -9.00 -1.54 -12.73
CA GLN A 8 -10.43 -1.84 -12.80
C GLN A 8 -11.21 -1.32 -11.57
N LYS A 9 -10.51 -0.89 -10.52
CA LYS A 9 -11.10 -0.35 -9.29
C LYS A 9 -11.36 1.15 -9.39
N ASN A 10 -12.47 1.57 -8.80
CA ASN A 10 -12.88 2.97 -8.75
C ASN A 10 -11.86 3.83 -7.97
N LYS A 11 -11.67 5.10 -8.37
CA LYS A 11 -10.70 6.03 -7.74
C LYS A 11 -10.90 6.16 -6.22
N GLU A 12 -12.14 6.10 -5.76
CA GLU A 12 -12.49 6.18 -4.33
C GLU A 12 -12.06 4.94 -3.53
N GLU A 13 -12.18 3.75 -4.12
CA GLU A 13 -11.76 2.49 -3.49
C GLU A 13 -10.23 2.41 -3.40
N LEU A 14 -9.53 2.92 -4.42
CA LEU A 14 -8.07 3.06 -4.40
C LEU A 14 -7.58 4.00 -3.30
N LEU A 15 -8.30 5.10 -3.05
CA LEU A 15 -7.97 6.04 -1.97
C LEU A 15 -8.20 5.42 -0.59
N LYS A 16 -9.28 4.65 -0.40
CA LYS A 16 -9.51 3.91 0.85
C LYS A 16 -8.44 2.86 1.11
N GLU A 17 -8.03 2.09 0.09
CA GLU A 17 -6.92 1.14 0.22
C GLU A 17 -5.60 1.84 0.57
N LEU A 18 -5.33 3.00 -0.01
CA LEU A 18 -4.15 3.81 0.30
C LEU A 18 -4.14 4.24 1.78
N ALA A 19 -5.29 4.67 2.30
CA ALA A 19 -5.44 5.05 3.70
C ALA A 19 -5.22 3.84 4.64
N GLY A 20 -5.77 2.67 4.29
CA GLY A 20 -5.57 1.42 5.03
C GLY A 20 -4.10 0.96 5.02
N ASN A 21 -3.45 1.02 3.87
CA ASN A 21 -2.04 0.67 3.73
C ASN A 21 -1.12 1.62 4.50
N LYS A 22 -1.45 2.92 4.56
CA LYS A 22 -0.71 3.88 5.41
C LYS A 22 -0.82 3.55 6.90
N LYS A 23 -2.00 3.19 7.39
CA LYS A 23 -2.19 2.74 8.79
C LYS A 23 -1.39 1.48 9.10
N LYS A 24 -1.47 0.46 8.24
CA LYS A 24 -0.64 -0.76 8.37
C LYS A 24 0.85 -0.44 8.38
N MET A 25 1.28 0.53 7.57
CA MET A 25 2.67 0.96 7.55
C MET A 25 3.11 1.64 8.85
N GLN A 26 2.23 2.45 9.47
CA GLN A 26 2.50 3.02 10.79
C GLN A 26 2.58 1.93 11.86
N GLU A 27 1.65 0.97 11.86
CA GLU A 27 1.69 -0.16 12.80
C GLU A 27 2.97 -0.98 12.65
N ILE A 28 3.40 -1.27 11.42
CA ILE A 28 4.64 -2.02 11.19
C ILE A 28 5.84 -1.21 11.68
N LYS A 29 5.91 0.10 11.42
CA LYS A 29 6.98 0.96 11.96
C LYS A 29 6.99 0.96 13.49
N PHE A 30 5.82 0.97 14.13
CA PHE A 30 5.70 0.92 15.58
C PHE A 30 6.17 -0.43 16.13
N ARG A 31 5.78 -1.54 15.48
CA ARG A 31 6.24 -2.90 15.83
C ARG A 31 7.74 -3.11 15.59
N GLU A 32 8.29 -2.53 14.52
CA GLU A 32 9.74 -2.51 14.25
C GLU A 32 10.49 -1.75 15.34
N ALA A 33 9.98 -0.59 15.78
CA ALA A 33 10.58 0.20 16.87
C ALA A 33 10.57 -0.55 18.21
N VAL A 34 9.56 -1.39 18.45
CA VAL A 34 9.45 -2.25 19.65
C VAL A 34 10.34 -3.50 19.53
N GLY A 35 11.07 -3.68 18.43
CA GLY A 35 12.01 -4.80 18.22
C GLY A 35 11.33 -6.11 17.81
N ASN A 36 10.03 -6.08 17.52
CA ASN A 36 9.22 -7.26 17.26
C ASN A 36 8.65 -7.26 15.83
N SER A 37 9.53 -7.38 14.82
CA SER A 37 9.29 -8.17 13.59
C SER A 37 10.35 -7.97 12.50
N LYS A 38 10.79 -9.08 11.91
CA LYS A 38 11.60 -9.15 10.67
C LYS A 38 10.72 -9.28 9.41
N ASN A 39 9.52 -8.71 9.38
CA ASN A 39 8.59 -8.83 8.24
C ASN A 39 8.89 -7.83 7.10
N ILE A 40 10.16 -7.77 6.69
CA ILE A 40 10.69 -6.91 5.62
C ILE A 40 9.97 -7.17 4.28
N LYS A 41 9.54 -8.42 4.04
CA LYS A 41 8.80 -8.81 2.83
C LYS A 41 7.42 -8.14 2.75
N GLU A 42 6.70 -8.04 3.87
CA GLU A 42 5.40 -7.35 3.90
C GLU A 42 5.55 -5.85 3.69
N VAL A 43 6.55 -5.21 4.30
CA VAL A 43 6.83 -3.78 4.08
C VAL A 43 7.14 -3.50 2.61
N LYS A 44 7.95 -4.36 1.98
CA LYS A 44 8.30 -4.23 0.56
C LYS A 44 7.09 -4.45 -0.35
N ALA A 45 6.19 -5.36 0.01
CA ALA A 45 4.94 -5.58 -0.71
C ALA A 45 3.99 -4.38 -0.56
N LEU A 46 3.77 -3.89 0.66
CA LEU A 46 2.95 -2.70 0.94
C LEU A 46 3.46 -1.45 0.21
N LYS A 47 4.77 -1.22 0.19
CA LYS A 47 5.39 -0.12 -0.58
C LYS A 47 5.11 -0.24 -2.08
N LYS A 48 5.25 -1.45 -2.65
CA LYS A 48 4.96 -1.70 -4.07
C LYS A 48 3.49 -1.52 -4.40
N ASP A 49 2.59 -1.95 -3.52
CA ASP A 49 1.15 -1.77 -3.70
C ASP A 49 0.77 -0.29 -3.65
N ASN A 50 1.27 0.48 -2.69
CA ASN A 50 1.07 1.93 -2.66
C ASN A 50 1.59 2.64 -3.92
N ALA A 51 2.78 2.26 -4.40
CA ALA A 51 3.33 2.82 -5.63
C ALA A 51 2.44 2.53 -6.84
N ARG A 52 1.91 1.30 -6.96
CA ARG A 52 1.00 0.91 -8.05
C ARG A 52 -0.33 1.67 -8.00
N ILE A 53 -0.91 1.85 -6.82
CA ILE A 53 -2.14 2.63 -6.62
C ILE A 53 -1.91 4.08 -7.06
N LEU A 54 -0.81 4.71 -6.62
CA LEU A 54 -0.46 6.08 -7.01
C LEU A 54 -0.19 6.22 -8.51
N THR A 55 0.51 5.26 -9.12
CA THR A 55 0.72 5.23 -10.58
C THR A 55 -0.62 5.17 -11.31
N CYS A 56 -1.56 4.34 -10.86
CA CYS A 56 -2.87 4.22 -11.49
C CYS A 56 -3.67 5.54 -11.41
N LEU A 57 -3.68 6.18 -10.24
CA LEU A 57 -4.33 7.48 -10.05
C LEU A 57 -3.74 8.56 -10.97
N ASN A 58 -2.42 8.55 -11.18
CA ASN A 58 -1.72 9.54 -12.00
C ASN A 58 -1.84 9.27 -13.52
N ASN A 59 -1.99 8.01 -13.94
CA ASN A 59 -2.15 7.62 -15.35
C ASN A 59 -3.58 7.84 -15.86
N THR A 60 -4.56 8.11 -14.97
CA THR A 60 -5.95 8.40 -15.36
C THR A 60 -6.12 9.88 -15.74
N LYS A 61 -5.22 10.40 -16.60
CA LYS A 61 -5.17 11.79 -17.05
C LYS A 61 -5.53 11.91 -18.52
#